data_AF-A0A2E3J3E8-F1
#
_entry.id   AF-A0A2E3J3E8-F1
#
_cell.length_a   1.000
_cell.length_b   1.000
_cell.length_c   1.000
_cell.angle_alpha   90.00
_cell.angle_beta   90.00
_cell.angle_gamma   90.00
#
_symmetry.space_group_name_H-M   'P 1'
#
loop_
_entity.id
_entity.type
_entity.pdbx_description
1 polymer ?
#
loop_
_entity_poly.entity_id
_entity_poly.type
_entity_poly.pdbx_seq_one_letter_code
_entity_poly.pdbx_strand_id
1 'polypeptide(L)'
;MYNFSYTDGTEDRLILWLEIGMSVNYSSPQSPLTINGLQIDVLTTEELDEPHLVSDGGTVSITRSNVTLTNLRVSCIDRHCLISSLVGIRDCCNITMNQARVSGATYHGLGYNLLHSNCANITYRNCVSINCRDALAGRHGKNILVDGGHYNRVDDHYGRNITVRNAEIHAISTMIPGYMSPEVDLKNWGFIPSVAFVFGGCNFRMESCRIIGCAIVFSGRGDTADLYGNITLRDLVIESDEDVALFNHTYSEDFDFAHQVRVPDRVLIENVTLTGKGHFRLNPCGGPDSQYGPFLIRGCHPISEVQGREVEYTFDNCTISDAEFTSEGNVRSNFRNCTFGGDLTGIDAAGVGFASGNLLLNGASIPFESEHADEGTYDSKVR
;
A
#
# COMPACT_ATOMS: atom_id res chain seq x y z
N MET A 1 17.99 -32.26 -14.11
CA MET A 1 19.06 -32.21 -13.08
C MET A 1 20.29 -31.64 -13.76
N TYR A 2 20.84 -30.55 -13.25
CA TYR A 2 22.00 -29.87 -13.81
C TYR A 2 23.11 -29.87 -12.76
N ASN A 3 24.26 -30.46 -13.06
CA ASN A 3 25.41 -30.47 -12.16
C ASN A 3 26.34 -29.31 -12.51
N PHE A 4 26.92 -28.69 -11.50
CA PHE A 4 27.87 -27.59 -11.68
C PHE A 4 28.93 -27.63 -10.59
N SER A 5 30.03 -26.91 -10.80
CA SER A 5 31.11 -26.80 -9.82
C SER A 5 31.33 -25.33 -9.49
N TYR A 6 31.43 -25.02 -8.20
CA TYR A 6 31.83 -23.69 -7.74
C TYR A 6 33.29 -23.42 -8.13
N THR A 7 33.68 -22.15 -8.09
CA THR A 7 35.03 -21.70 -8.46
C THR A 7 36.13 -22.26 -7.56
N ASP A 8 35.79 -22.75 -6.37
CA ASP A 8 36.70 -23.46 -5.45
C ASP A 8 36.82 -24.98 -5.76
N GLY A 9 36.11 -25.46 -6.79
CA GLY A 9 36.11 -26.85 -7.21
C GLY A 9 35.10 -27.74 -6.48
N THR A 10 34.32 -27.20 -5.54
CA THR A 10 33.23 -27.95 -4.91
C THR A 10 32.14 -28.28 -5.95
N GLU A 11 31.77 -29.54 -6.08
CA GLU A 11 30.65 -29.95 -6.95
C GLU A 11 29.30 -29.81 -6.26
N ASP A 12 28.29 -29.38 -7.01
CA ASP A 12 26.90 -29.28 -6.57
C ASP A 12 25.92 -29.64 -7.69
N ARG A 13 24.66 -29.84 -7.34
CA ARG A 13 23.61 -30.25 -8.27
C ARG A 13 22.32 -29.46 -8.05
N LEU A 14 21.79 -28.94 -9.14
CA LEU A 14 20.49 -28.28 -9.21
C LEU A 14 19.45 -29.28 -9.74
N ILE A 15 18.51 -29.67 -8.86
CA ILE A 15 17.34 -30.44 -9.28
C ILE A 15 16.30 -29.44 -9.78
N LEU A 16 16.30 -29.18 -11.08
CA LEU A 16 15.22 -28.44 -11.75
C LEU A 16 13.98 -29.34 -11.84
N TRP A 17 12.90 -28.95 -11.15
CA TRP A 17 11.57 -29.54 -11.29
C TRP A 17 10.89 -28.94 -12.52
N LEU A 18 11.22 -29.46 -13.71
CA LEU A 18 10.48 -29.15 -14.95
C LEU A 18 9.46 -30.25 -15.23
N GLU A 19 8.55 -30.46 -14.29
CA GLU A 19 7.21 -30.95 -14.57
C GLU A 19 6.29 -30.50 -13.42
N ILE A 20 5.68 -29.33 -13.56
CA ILE A 20 4.53 -28.98 -12.72
C ILE A 20 3.35 -29.73 -13.34
N GLY A 21 3.16 -30.98 -12.93
CA GLY A 21 1.89 -31.68 -13.15
C GLY A 21 0.79 -30.94 -12.40
N MET A 22 0.22 -29.89 -13.00
CA MET A 22 -0.93 -29.20 -12.44
C MET A 22 -2.16 -30.08 -12.60
N SER A 23 -2.48 -30.83 -11.56
CA SER A 23 -3.81 -31.41 -11.41
C SER A 23 -4.72 -30.34 -10.78
N VAL A 24 -5.75 -29.92 -11.52
CA VAL A 24 -6.80 -29.04 -10.98
C VAL A 24 -7.94 -29.94 -10.53
N ASN A 25 -8.10 -30.07 -9.22
CA ASN A 25 -9.22 -30.80 -8.64
C ASN A 25 -10.39 -29.82 -8.47
N TYR A 26 -11.45 -30.04 -9.23
CA TYR A 26 -12.69 -29.29 -9.08
C TYR A 26 -13.54 -29.90 -7.97
N SER A 27 -13.64 -29.20 -6.85
CA SER A 27 -14.61 -29.51 -5.80
C SER A 27 -16.00 -29.08 -6.26
N SER A 28 -17.04 -29.83 -5.89
CA SER A 28 -18.41 -29.33 -6.03
C SER A 28 -18.58 -28.03 -5.23
N PRO A 29 -19.36 -27.05 -5.73
CA PRO A 29 -19.64 -25.82 -4.99
C PRO A 29 -20.13 -26.13 -3.58
N GLN A 30 -19.46 -25.57 -2.57
CA GLN A 30 -19.87 -25.75 -1.18
C GLN A 30 -21.16 -24.97 -0.90
N SER A 31 -22.12 -25.60 -0.22
CA SER A 31 -23.35 -24.89 0.19
C SER A 31 -23.01 -23.65 1.03
N PRO A 32 -23.70 -22.53 0.84
CA PRO A 32 -23.47 -21.32 1.63
C PRO A 32 -23.58 -21.58 3.13
N LEU A 33 -22.66 -21.01 3.90
CA LEU A 33 -22.67 -21.04 5.36
C LEU A 33 -22.75 -19.62 5.88
N THR A 34 -23.75 -19.33 6.71
CA THR A 34 -23.86 -18.05 7.41
C THR A 34 -23.67 -18.26 8.91
N ILE A 35 -22.76 -17.48 9.49
CA ILE A 35 -22.50 -17.43 10.93
C ILE A 35 -22.80 -15.99 11.37
N ASN A 36 -23.70 -15.83 12.34
CA ASN A 36 -24.11 -14.53 12.85
C ASN A 36 -23.84 -14.44 14.35
N GLY A 37 -23.14 -13.38 14.78
CA GLY A 37 -22.96 -13.05 16.19
C GLY A 37 -21.95 -13.92 16.95
N LEU A 38 -21.02 -14.58 16.26
CA LEU A 38 -19.91 -15.27 16.92
C LEU A 38 -19.05 -14.25 17.67
N GLN A 39 -18.78 -14.49 18.96
CA GLN A 39 -17.91 -13.68 19.79
C GLN A 39 -16.83 -14.56 20.44
N ILE A 40 -15.58 -14.12 20.36
CA ILE A 40 -14.43 -14.77 20.98
C ILE A 40 -13.56 -13.69 21.65
N ASP A 41 -13.27 -13.88 22.93
CA ASP A 41 -12.35 -13.05 23.69
C ASP A 41 -11.13 -13.89 24.07
N VAL A 42 -9.94 -13.44 23.66
CA VAL A 42 -8.66 -14.10 23.91
C VAL A 42 -8.01 -13.47 25.15
N LEU A 43 -7.63 -14.33 26.07
CA LEU A 43 -7.08 -14.01 27.38
C LEU A 43 -5.89 -14.94 27.67
N THR A 44 -4.89 -14.43 28.38
CA THR A 44 -3.89 -15.27 29.02
C THR A 44 -4.44 -15.82 30.33
N THR A 45 -3.94 -17.00 30.71
CA THR A 45 -4.33 -17.67 31.97
C THR A 45 -3.39 -17.35 33.12
N GLU A 46 -2.27 -16.68 32.87
CA GLU A 46 -1.25 -16.33 33.86
C GLU A 46 -1.18 -14.80 33.99
N GLU A 47 -1.01 -14.29 35.22
CA GLU A 47 -0.61 -12.89 35.41
C GLU A 47 0.82 -12.75 34.90
N LEU A 48 1.00 -12.05 33.79
CA LEU A 48 2.30 -11.86 33.17
C LEU A 48 2.82 -10.48 33.52
N ASP A 49 3.97 -10.45 34.19
CA ASP A 49 4.69 -9.21 34.51
C ASP A 49 5.23 -8.50 33.25
N GLU A 50 5.34 -9.23 32.13
CA GLU A 50 5.97 -8.78 30.89
C GLU A 50 5.15 -9.14 29.64
N PRO A 51 5.15 -8.29 28.59
CA PRO A 51 4.55 -8.65 27.32
C PRO A 51 5.25 -9.88 26.71
N HIS A 52 4.46 -10.78 26.14
CA HIS A 52 4.92 -12.03 25.52
C HIS A 52 4.37 -12.13 24.10
N LEU A 53 5.21 -12.69 23.21
CA LEU A 53 4.84 -12.92 21.83
C LEU A 53 4.07 -14.24 21.71
N VAL A 54 2.85 -14.19 21.19
CA VAL A 54 2.04 -15.38 20.91
C VAL A 54 1.93 -15.54 19.40
N SER A 55 2.65 -16.54 18.87
CA SER A 55 2.51 -16.94 17.47
C SER A 55 1.36 -17.94 17.35
N ASP A 56 0.15 -17.43 17.17
CA ASP A 56 -1.04 -18.20 16.85
C ASP A 56 -1.35 -18.14 15.34
N GLY A 57 -1.76 -19.28 14.77
CA GLY A 57 -2.13 -19.41 13.36
C GLY A 57 -3.44 -18.71 12.98
N GLY A 58 -4.11 -18.10 13.95
CA GLY A 58 -5.37 -17.39 13.85
C GLY A 58 -6.42 -17.98 14.80
N THR A 59 -6.95 -17.17 15.72
CA THR A 59 -8.02 -17.58 16.65
C THR A 59 -9.26 -18.13 15.93
N VAL A 60 -9.60 -17.56 14.78
CA VAL A 60 -10.63 -18.06 13.85
C VAL A 60 -9.96 -18.37 12.53
N SER A 61 -10.18 -19.59 12.01
CA SER A 61 -9.66 -20.01 10.70
C SER A 61 -10.79 -20.40 9.75
N ILE A 62 -10.78 -19.80 8.56
CA ILE A 62 -11.79 -20.00 7.51
C ILE A 62 -11.07 -20.60 6.29
N THR A 63 -11.32 -21.88 6.04
CA THR A 63 -10.77 -22.64 4.90
C THR A 63 -11.87 -23.18 3.98
N ARG A 64 -13.08 -22.65 4.12
CA ARG A 64 -14.28 -23.05 3.37
C ARG A 64 -14.77 -21.86 2.54
N SER A 65 -15.14 -22.12 1.29
CA SER A 65 -15.74 -21.13 0.40
C SER A 65 -17.23 -20.87 0.73
N ASN A 66 -17.76 -19.76 0.23
CA ASN A 66 -19.16 -19.36 0.39
C ASN A 66 -19.57 -19.15 1.87
N VAL A 67 -18.71 -18.49 2.64
CA VAL A 67 -18.95 -18.19 4.06
C VAL A 67 -19.32 -16.72 4.23
N THR A 68 -20.43 -16.47 4.93
CA THR A 68 -20.81 -15.13 5.38
C THR A 68 -20.73 -15.06 6.90
N LEU A 69 -19.91 -14.15 7.41
CA LEU A 69 -19.79 -13.82 8.83
C LEU A 69 -20.46 -12.47 9.04
N THR A 70 -21.48 -12.42 9.89
CA THR A 70 -22.18 -11.17 10.24
C THR A 70 -22.03 -10.93 11.74
N ASN A 71 -21.72 -9.69 12.14
CA ASN A 71 -21.53 -9.32 13.54
C ASN A 71 -20.48 -10.16 14.29
N LEU A 72 -19.43 -10.62 13.60
CA LEU A 72 -18.30 -11.32 14.22
C LEU A 72 -17.58 -10.39 15.20
N ARG A 73 -17.21 -10.89 16.38
CA ARG A 73 -16.37 -10.18 17.34
C ARG A 73 -15.21 -11.06 17.77
N VAL A 74 -13.97 -10.63 17.54
CA VAL A 74 -12.78 -11.34 17.99
C VAL A 74 -11.81 -10.32 18.59
N SER A 75 -11.51 -10.45 19.88
CA SER A 75 -10.63 -9.49 20.56
C SER A 75 -9.58 -10.19 21.40
N CYS A 76 -8.32 -9.75 21.31
CA CYS A 76 -7.36 -9.95 22.38
C CYS A 76 -7.52 -8.81 23.39
N ILE A 77 -7.94 -9.14 24.61
CA ILE A 77 -8.24 -8.14 25.65
C ILE A 77 -7.11 -8.03 26.69
N ASP A 78 -6.11 -8.90 26.61
CA ASP A 78 -4.89 -8.81 27.42
C ASP A 78 -3.79 -8.04 26.67
N ARG A 79 -3.36 -6.92 27.26
CA ARG A 79 -2.30 -6.07 26.71
C ARG A 79 -0.91 -6.72 26.77
N HIS A 80 -0.69 -7.68 27.67
CA HIS A 80 0.56 -8.42 27.74
C HIS A 80 0.65 -9.49 26.64
N CYS A 81 -0.47 -9.85 26.00
CA CYS A 81 -0.53 -10.81 24.90
C CYS A 81 -0.33 -10.14 23.54
N LEU A 82 0.90 -10.18 23.04
CA LEU A 82 1.25 -9.73 21.69
C LEU A 82 0.99 -10.86 20.69
N ILE A 83 -0.28 -11.00 20.29
CA ILE A 83 -0.72 -12.08 19.40
C ILE A 83 -0.46 -11.77 17.92
N SER A 84 -0.05 -12.79 17.16
CA SER A 84 0.16 -12.70 15.72
C SER A 84 -1.17 -12.53 14.98
N SER A 85 -2.15 -13.43 15.08
CA SER A 85 -3.34 -13.30 14.24
C SER A 85 -4.64 -13.69 14.93
N LEU A 86 -5.71 -12.99 14.57
CA LEU A 86 -7.05 -13.24 15.12
C LEU A 86 -7.96 -13.96 14.13
N VAL A 87 -8.08 -13.50 12.89
CA VAL A 87 -8.96 -14.11 11.90
C VAL A 87 -8.20 -14.38 10.60
N GLY A 88 -8.06 -15.66 10.26
CA GLY A 88 -7.43 -16.14 9.04
C GLY A 88 -8.43 -16.64 8.01
N ILE A 89 -8.29 -16.22 6.75
CA ILE A 89 -8.99 -16.76 5.57
C ILE A 89 -7.95 -17.40 4.66
N ARG A 90 -8.03 -18.70 4.40
CA ARG A 90 -7.00 -19.41 3.61
C ARG A 90 -7.60 -20.37 2.61
N ASP A 91 -7.00 -20.45 1.42
CA ASP A 91 -7.26 -21.48 0.41
C ASP A 91 -8.76 -21.64 0.06
N CYS A 92 -9.50 -20.53 0.05
CA CYS A 92 -10.95 -20.50 -0.20
C CYS A 92 -11.39 -19.22 -0.92
N CYS A 93 -12.68 -19.16 -1.30
CA CYS A 93 -13.23 -18.03 -2.04
C CYS A 93 -14.66 -17.66 -1.63
N ASN A 94 -15.13 -16.50 -2.07
CA ASN A 94 -16.48 -15.99 -1.81
C ASN A 94 -16.77 -15.87 -0.32
N ILE A 95 -15.95 -15.06 0.36
CA ILE A 95 -16.08 -14.80 1.79
C ILE A 95 -16.63 -13.40 1.99
N THR A 96 -17.65 -13.26 2.82
CA THR A 96 -18.20 -11.95 3.20
C THR A 96 -18.11 -11.77 4.71
N MET A 97 -17.48 -10.69 5.15
CA MET A 97 -17.53 -10.21 6.52
C MET A 97 -18.36 -8.94 6.57
N ASN A 98 -19.49 -8.98 7.26
CA ASN A 98 -20.37 -7.84 7.47
C ASN A 98 -20.32 -7.41 8.93
N GLN A 99 -19.98 -6.15 9.20
CA GLN A 99 -20.01 -5.57 10.55
C GLN A 99 -19.16 -6.36 11.56
N ALA A 100 -18.04 -6.94 11.11
CA ALA A 100 -17.10 -7.62 12.00
C ALA A 100 -16.34 -6.58 12.84
N ARG A 101 -15.99 -6.92 14.07
CA ARG A 101 -15.12 -6.15 14.95
C ARG A 101 -13.98 -7.03 15.41
N VAL A 102 -12.77 -6.70 14.99
CA VAL A 102 -11.55 -7.46 15.31
C VAL A 102 -10.52 -6.52 15.93
N SER A 103 -9.88 -6.91 17.03
CA SER A 103 -8.99 -6.02 17.77
C SER A 103 -7.93 -6.76 18.58
N GLY A 104 -6.69 -6.30 18.54
CA GLY A 104 -5.66 -6.74 19.50
C GLY A 104 -4.55 -7.63 18.95
N ALA A 105 -4.43 -7.82 17.62
CA ALA A 105 -3.26 -8.49 17.03
C ALA A 105 -2.03 -7.55 17.04
N THR A 106 -1.33 -7.47 18.17
CA THR A 106 -0.30 -6.44 18.44
C THR A 106 1.14 -6.93 18.27
N TYR A 107 1.37 -8.16 17.82
CA TYR A 107 2.73 -8.61 17.55
C TYR A 107 3.35 -7.81 16.38
N HIS A 108 4.36 -6.98 16.63
CA HIS A 108 5.01 -6.17 15.59
C HIS A 108 5.52 -6.91 14.34
N GLY A 109 5.89 -8.19 14.43
CA GLY A 109 6.30 -8.96 13.25
C GLY A 109 5.16 -9.60 12.47
N LEU A 110 4.00 -9.82 13.11
CA LEU A 110 2.95 -10.72 12.61
C LEU A 110 1.52 -10.31 12.96
N GLY A 111 1.28 -9.14 13.56
CA GLY A 111 0.04 -8.69 14.22
C GLY A 111 -1.12 -8.38 13.28
N TYR A 112 -1.69 -9.41 12.67
CA TYR A 112 -2.72 -9.37 11.66
C TYR A 112 -4.10 -9.66 12.25
N ASN A 113 -4.95 -8.64 12.38
CA ASN A 113 -6.33 -8.86 12.81
C ASN A 113 -7.09 -9.72 11.79
N LEU A 114 -7.07 -9.32 10.52
CA LEU A 114 -7.68 -10.02 9.41
C LEU A 114 -6.58 -10.41 8.43
N LEU A 115 -6.24 -11.69 8.37
CA LEU A 115 -5.22 -12.25 7.47
C LEU A 115 -5.88 -13.07 6.38
N HIS A 116 -5.57 -12.80 5.10
CA HIS A 116 -6.04 -13.63 4.00
C HIS A 116 -4.89 -14.17 3.13
N SER A 117 -4.97 -15.43 2.71
CA SER A 117 -3.92 -16.09 1.93
C SER A 117 -4.50 -17.02 0.87
N ASN A 118 -3.98 -16.97 -0.36
CA ASN A 118 -4.42 -17.83 -1.48
C ASN A 118 -5.94 -17.85 -1.66
N CYS A 119 -6.54 -16.66 -1.71
CA CYS A 119 -7.99 -16.51 -1.65
C CYS A 119 -8.51 -15.62 -2.77
N ALA A 120 -9.81 -15.71 -3.05
CA ALA A 120 -10.46 -14.88 -4.04
C ALA A 120 -11.87 -14.44 -3.65
N ASN A 121 -12.31 -13.27 -4.13
CA ASN A 121 -13.66 -12.74 -3.94
C ASN A 121 -13.99 -12.59 -2.44
N ILE A 122 -13.23 -11.74 -1.75
CA ILE A 122 -13.48 -11.40 -0.34
C ILE A 122 -14.13 -10.02 -0.27
N THR A 123 -15.17 -9.88 0.53
CA THR A 123 -15.81 -8.60 0.83
C THR A 123 -15.80 -8.34 2.33
N TYR A 124 -15.17 -7.25 2.74
CA TYR A 124 -15.28 -6.68 4.08
C TYR A 124 -16.20 -5.46 4.01
N ARG A 125 -17.33 -5.49 4.72
CA ARG A 125 -18.34 -4.44 4.70
C ARG A 125 -18.58 -3.87 6.09
N ASN A 126 -18.29 -2.58 6.26
CA ASN A 126 -18.46 -1.85 7.52
C ASN A 126 -17.82 -2.56 8.72
N CYS A 127 -16.63 -3.14 8.52
CA CYS A 127 -15.91 -3.81 9.60
C CYS A 127 -15.05 -2.80 10.39
N VAL A 128 -14.73 -3.15 11.63
CA VAL A 128 -13.77 -2.42 12.47
C VAL A 128 -12.60 -3.35 12.74
N SER A 129 -11.39 -2.94 12.39
CA SER A 129 -10.17 -3.69 12.64
C SER A 129 -9.07 -2.77 13.15
N ILE A 130 -8.87 -2.76 14.47
CA ILE A 130 -8.07 -1.74 15.18
C ILE A 130 -7.15 -2.38 16.22
N ASN A 131 -6.32 -1.57 16.89
CA ASN A 131 -5.39 -2.02 17.94
C ASN A 131 -4.51 -3.19 17.46
N CYS A 132 -3.92 -3.04 16.28
CA CYS A 132 -3.14 -4.09 15.62
C CYS A 132 -1.96 -3.51 14.84
N ARG A 133 -1.04 -4.39 14.43
CA ARG A 133 -0.01 -4.01 13.46
C ARG A 133 -0.63 -3.75 12.10
N ASP A 134 -1.39 -4.71 11.58
CA ASP A 134 -2.13 -4.61 10.33
C ASP A 134 -3.59 -5.01 10.55
N ALA A 135 -4.49 -4.12 10.15
CA ALA A 135 -5.91 -4.33 10.25
C ALA A 135 -6.40 -5.36 9.23
N LEU A 136 -5.78 -5.32 8.06
CA LEU A 136 -5.94 -6.25 6.95
C LEU A 136 -4.55 -6.57 6.44
N ALA A 137 -4.18 -7.85 6.46
CA ALA A 137 -2.93 -8.36 5.91
C ALA A 137 -3.24 -9.46 4.89
N GLY A 138 -2.42 -9.61 3.87
CA GLY A 138 -2.64 -10.73 2.96
C GLY A 138 -1.51 -11.13 2.05
N ARG A 139 -1.72 -12.29 1.43
CA ARG A 139 -0.83 -12.87 0.44
C ARG A 139 -1.61 -13.54 -0.69
N HIS A 140 -1.33 -13.17 -1.93
CA HIS A 140 -1.93 -13.76 -3.12
C HIS A 140 -3.47 -13.63 -3.19
N GLY A 141 -4.03 -12.58 -2.57
CA GLY A 141 -5.47 -12.30 -2.57
C GLY A 141 -5.96 -11.76 -3.91
N LYS A 142 -7.16 -12.16 -4.36
CA LYS A 142 -7.72 -11.70 -5.65
C LYS A 142 -9.15 -11.17 -5.50
N ASN A 143 -9.47 -10.05 -6.13
CA ASN A 143 -10.80 -9.44 -6.08
C ASN A 143 -11.27 -9.20 -4.64
N ILE A 144 -10.53 -8.38 -3.90
CA ILE A 144 -10.85 -8.05 -2.52
C ILE A 144 -11.48 -6.67 -2.48
N LEU A 145 -12.64 -6.57 -1.84
CA LEU A 145 -13.36 -5.32 -1.62
C LEU A 145 -13.43 -5.02 -0.13
N VAL A 146 -12.94 -3.84 0.25
CA VAL A 146 -13.20 -3.21 1.55
C VAL A 146 -14.16 -2.05 1.30
N ASP A 147 -15.35 -2.09 1.88
CA ASP A 147 -16.43 -1.13 1.67
C ASP A 147 -16.97 -0.62 3.01
N GLY A 148 -16.52 0.56 3.42
CA GLY A 148 -16.84 1.13 4.72
C GLY A 148 -16.00 0.55 5.86
N GLY A 149 -16.07 1.18 7.03
CA GLY A 149 -15.44 0.69 8.25
C GLY A 149 -14.25 1.52 8.74
N HIS A 150 -13.60 1.03 9.79
CA HIS A 150 -12.47 1.68 10.45
C HIS A 150 -11.30 0.71 10.59
N TYR A 151 -10.12 1.09 10.10
CA TYR A 151 -8.95 0.23 10.02
C TYR A 151 -7.69 0.97 10.49
N ASN A 152 -6.71 0.26 11.07
CA ASN A 152 -5.38 0.82 11.30
C ASN A 152 -4.62 1.03 9.97
N ARG A 153 -3.96 -0.02 9.46
CA ARG A 153 -3.34 -0.03 8.12
C ARG A 153 -3.64 -1.31 7.38
N VAL A 154 -3.46 -1.28 6.06
CA VAL A 154 -3.67 -2.43 5.18
C VAL A 154 -2.36 -2.80 4.49
N ASP A 155 -2.09 -4.11 4.42
CA ASP A 155 -0.88 -4.67 3.85
C ASP A 155 -1.22 -5.89 2.97
N ASP A 156 -0.84 -5.93 1.70
CA ASP A 156 -1.04 -7.12 0.86
C ASP A 156 0.16 -7.42 -0.03
N HIS A 157 0.57 -8.70 -0.01
CA HIS A 157 1.66 -9.25 -0.80
C HIS A 157 1.13 -10.00 -2.02
N TYR A 158 1.47 -9.55 -3.21
CA TYR A 158 1.08 -10.16 -4.49
C TYR A 158 -0.44 -10.22 -4.71
N GLY A 159 -1.17 -9.21 -4.23
CA GLY A 159 -2.60 -9.10 -4.41
C GLY A 159 -2.99 -8.75 -5.85
N ARG A 160 -4.25 -9.00 -6.23
CA ARG A 160 -4.77 -8.60 -7.54
C ARG A 160 -6.19 -8.06 -7.46
N ASN A 161 -6.42 -6.89 -8.04
CA ASN A 161 -7.71 -6.22 -8.06
C ASN A 161 -8.25 -5.98 -6.64
N ILE A 162 -7.51 -5.20 -5.85
CA ILE A 162 -7.96 -4.78 -4.50
C ILE A 162 -8.62 -3.42 -4.61
N THR A 163 -9.80 -3.27 -4.01
CA THR A 163 -10.51 -2.00 -3.88
C THR A 163 -10.79 -1.71 -2.41
N VAL A 164 -10.38 -0.53 -1.95
CA VAL A 164 -10.71 0.02 -0.63
C VAL A 164 -11.54 1.27 -0.83
N ARG A 165 -12.73 1.34 -0.25
CA ARG A 165 -13.60 2.50 -0.40
C ARG A 165 -14.42 2.82 0.82
N ASN A 166 -14.81 4.09 0.94
CA ASN A 166 -15.69 4.58 2.00
C ASN A 166 -15.18 4.32 3.42
N ALA A 167 -13.88 4.05 3.58
CA ALA A 167 -13.26 3.61 4.84
C ALA A 167 -12.48 4.74 5.51
N GLU A 168 -12.42 4.68 6.84
CA GLU A 168 -11.52 5.51 7.65
C GLU A 168 -10.28 4.68 8.03
N ILE A 169 -9.09 5.19 7.72
CA ILE A 169 -7.80 4.53 7.95
C ILE A 169 -6.98 5.37 8.93
N HIS A 170 -6.73 4.83 10.12
CA HIS A 170 -5.85 5.44 11.13
C HIS A 170 -4.48 4.81 10.95
N ALA A 171 -3.61 5.43 10.17
CA ALA A 171 -2.36 4.85 9.69
C ALA A 171 -1.32 4.69 10.81
N ILE A 172 -1.61 3.83 11.77
CA ILE A 172 -0.77 3.48 12.91
C ILE A 172 -0.43 2.00 12.82
N SER A 173 0.78 1.67 13.26
CA SER A 173 1.20 0.28 13.42
C SER A 173 1.92 0.13 14.75
N THR A 174 2.07 -1.11 15.18
CA THR A 174 2.87 -1.42 16.36
C THR A 174 4.35 -1.13 16.09
N MET A 175 5.12 -0.84 17.13
CA MET A 175 6.57 -0.71 17.12
C MET A 175 7.12 -1.37 18.40
N ILE A 176 8.23 -2.08 18.28
CA ILE A 176 9.02 -2.62 19.39
C ILE A 176 10.45 -2.10 19.22
N PRO A 177 11.00 -1.31 20.17
CA PRO A 177 12.39 -0.86 20.08
C PRO A 177 13.35 -2.05 20.02
N GLY A 178 14.37 -1.97 19.16
CA GLY A 178 15.33 -3.06 18.98
C GLY A 178 14.73 -4.35 18.40
N TYR A 179 13.56 -4.30 17.75
CA TYR A 179 12.96 -5.49 17.15
C TYR A 179 13.94 -6.21 16.20
N MET A 180 14.00 -7.54 16.29
CA MET A 180 14.96 -8.41 15.59
C MET A 180 16.44 -8.20 15.95
N SER A 181 16.73 -7.53 17.08
CA SER A 181 18.07 -7.43 17.65
C SER A 181 18.12 -7.98 19.09
N PRO A 182 19.32 -8.22 19.64
CA PRO A 182 19.50 -8.54 21.06
C PRO A 182 19.03 -7.42 22.02
N GLU A 183 18.79 -6.21 21.53
CA GLU A 183 18.35 -5.04 22.30
C GLU A 183 16.81 -4.89 22.30
N VAL A 184 16.08 -5.93 21.91
CA VAL A 184 14.62 -5.92 21.86
C VAL A 184 14.00 -5.55 23.21
N ASP A 185 13.19 -4.50 23.24
CA ASP A 185 12.49 -4.02 24.43
C ASP A 185 10.98 -4.22 24.27
N LEU A 186 10.52 -5.39 24.72
CA LEU A 186 9.11 -5.73 24.70
C LEU A 186 8.27 -4.87 25.66
N LYS A 187 8.86 -4.16 26.63
CA LYS A 187 8.09 -3.34 27.59
C LYS A 187 7.67 -2.01 26.99
N ASN A 188 8.54 -1.45 26.15
CA ASN A 188 8.34 -0.15 25.50
C ASN A 188 7.69 -0.28 24.11
N TRP A 189 6.96 -1.36 23.86
CA TRP A 189 6.14 -1.47 22.65
C TRP A 189 5.01 -0.45 22.65
N GLY A 190 4.62 0.00 21.46
CA GLY A 190 3.53 0.95 21.31
C GLY A 190 3.02 1.08 19.89
N PHE A 191 2.12 2.03 19.66
CA PHE A 191 1.66 2.39 18.32
C PHE A 191 2.34 3.67 17.86
N ILE A 192 2.77 3.70 16.60
CA ILE A 192 3.36 4.87 15.96
C ILE A 192 2.70 5.10 14.59
N PRO A 193 2.73 6.34 14.06
CA PRO A 193 2.39 6.62 12.67
C PRO A 193 3.12 5.69 11.70
N SER A 194 2.44 5.30 10.63
CA SER A 194 2.90 4.33 9.64
C SER A 194 2.34 4.65 8.25
N VAL A 195 2.53 3.73 7.32
CA VAL A 195 1.93 3.75 5.99
C VAL A 195 0.47 3.32 6.09
N ALA A 196 -0.44 4.01 5.41
CA ALA A 196 -1.87 3.65 5.38
C ALA A 196 -2.12 2.37 4.57
N PHE A 197 -1.46 2.24 3.41
CA PHE A 197 -1.55 1.07 2.54
C PHE A 197 -0.19 0.63 2.00
N VAL A 198 0.13 -0.66 2.16
CA VAL A 198 1.34 -1.29 1.64
C VAL A 198 0.95 -2.39 0.64
N PHE A 199 1.46 -2.33 -0.59
CA PHE A 199 1.02 -3.22 -1.66
C PHE A 199 2.15 -3.78 -2.52
N GLY A 200 2.12 -5.08 -2.75
CA GLY A 200 2.75 -5.70 -3.92
C GLY A 200 1.67 -6.40 -4.74
N GLY A 201 1.73 -6.31 -6.07
CA GLY A 201 0.79 -6.99 -6.96
C GLY A 201 0.21 -6.13 -8.07
N CYS A 202 -1.03 -6.39 -8.45
CA CYS A 202 -1.64 -5.84 -9.67
C CYS A 202 -2.99 -5.17 -9.43
N ASN A 203 -3.20 -3.99 -10.00
CA ASN A 203 -4.46 -3.24 -9.95
C ASN A 203 -4.95 -2.94 -8.53
N PHE A 204 -4.84 -1.68 -8.14
CA PHE A 204 -5.27 -1.19 -6.84
C PHE A 204 -6.15 0.05 -6.99
N ARG A 205 -7.20 0.14 -6.19
CA ARG A 205 -8.06 1.32 -6.10
C ARG A 205 -8.36 1.67 -4.65
N MET A 206 -8.09 2.90 -4.26
CA MET A 206 -8.57 3.51 -3.03
C MET A 206 -9.47 4.70 -3.39
N GLU A 207 -10.70 4.73 -2.89
CA GLU A 207 -11.64 5.82 -3.20
C GLU A 207 -12.49 6.27 -2.02
N SER A 208 -12.75 7.58 -1.92
CA SER A 208 -13.69 8.12 -0.92
C SER A 208 -13.30 7.73 0.52
N CYS A 209 -12.01 7.78 0.84
CA CYS A 209 -11.46 7.39 2.13
C CYS A 209 -10.97 8.60 2.94
N ARG A 210 -11.06 8.48 4.26
CA ARG A 210 -10.45 9.41 5.21
C ARG A 210 -9.22 8.73 5.82
N ILE A 211 -8.07 9.40 5.81
CA ILE A 211 -6.79 8.85 6.28
C ILE A 211 -6.24 9.79 7.35
N ILE A 212 -5.88 9.24 8.51
CA ILE A 212 -5.45 10.01 9.68
C ILE A 212 -4.07 9.56 10.11
N GLY A 213 -3.15 10.52 10.31
CA GLY A 213 -1.84 10.27 10.93
C GLY A 213 -0.89 9.40 10.10
N CYS A 214 -0.92 9.52 8.77
CA CYS A 214 -0.01 8.78 7.88
C CYS A 214 1.20 9.63 7.46
N ALA A 215 2.37 9.00 7.38
CA ALA A 215 3.52 9.59 6.66
C ALA A 215 3.48 9.27 5.16
N ILE A 216 2.85 8.15 4.80
CA ILE A 216 2.72 7.65 3.43
C ILE A 216 1.32 7.08 3.26
N VAL A 217 0.60 7.49 2.22
CA VAL A 217 -0.73 6.95 1.88
C VAL A 217 -0.59 5.57 1.24
N PHE A 218 0.19 5.48 0.17
CA PHE A 218 0.37 4.25 -0.58
C PHE A 218 1.87 3.97 -0.78
N SER A 219 2.32 2.79 -0.35
CA SER A 219 3.66 2.30 -0.62
C SER A 219 3.64 1.01 -1.41
N GLY A 220 4.34 0.99 -2.54
CA GLY A 220 4.81 -0.23 -3.16
C GLY A 220 5.73 -0.99 -2.20
N ARG A 221 5.61 -2.31 -2.17
CA ARG A 221 6.45 -3.19 -1.34
C ARG A 221 7.82 -3.39 -1.95
N GLY A 222 8.88 -3.08 -1.22
CA GLY A 222 10.26 -3.28 -1.68
C GLY A 222 10.74 -4.74 -1.65
N ASP A 223 10.18 -5.58 -0.76
CA ASP A 223 10.53 -7.00 -0.61
C ASP A 223 9.95 -7.90 -1.72
N THR A 224 8.83 -7.48 -2.32
CA THR A 224 8.28 -8.13 -3.52
C THR A 224 8.66 -7.38 -4.80
N ALA A 225 8.84 -6.07 -4.67
CA ALA A 225 9.08 -5.04 -5.70
C ALA A 225 8.02 -4.93 -6.80
N ASP A 226 7.35 -6.02 -7.16
CA ASP A 226 6.29 -6.07 -8.15
C ASP A 226 5.07 -5.23 -7.73
N LEU A 227 4.83 -4.17 -8.49
CA LEU A 227 3.64 -3.33 -8.41
C LEU A 227 3.25 -2.94 -9.82
N TYR A 228 2.15 -3.46 -10.38
CA TYR A 228 1.85 -3.30 -11.81
C TYR A 228 0.36 -3.11 -12.10
N GLY A 229 0.02 -2.83 -13.36
CA GLY A 229 -1.35 -2.49 -13.73
C GLY A 229 -1.71 -1.05 -13.35
N ASN A 230 -2.98 -0.83 -13.03
CA ASN A 230 -3.50 0.50 -12.71
C ASN A 230 -3.56 0.73 -11.19
N ILE A 231 -2.92 1.79 -10.71
CA ILE A 231 -3.05 2.26 -9.33
C ILE A 231 -3.92 3.52 -9.33
N THR A 232 -4.93 3.57 -8.47
CA THR A 232 -5.85 4.71 -8.35
C THR A 232 -6.04 5.10 -6.91
N LEU A 233 -5.76 6.36 -6.59
CA LEU A 233 -6.03 7.02 -5.32
C LEU A 233 -6.97 8.20 -5.61
N ARG A 234 -8.21 8.14 -5.16
CA ARG A 234 -9.23 9.11 -5.57
C ARG A 234 -10.10 9.59 -4.41
N ASP A 235 -10.48 10.86 -4.41
CA ASP A 235 -11.45 11.44 -3.47
C ASP A 235 -11.02 11.14 -2.01
N LEU A 236 -9.77 11.47 -1.68
CA LEU A 236 -9.19 11.18 -0.37
C LEU A 236 -9.14 12.45 0.49
N VAL A 237 -9.45 12.32 1.77
CA VAL A 237 -9.23 13.36 2.78
C VAL A 237 -8.17 12.86 3.75
N ILE A 238 -7.03 13.56 3.80
CA ILE A 238 -5.89 13.20 4.62
C ILE A 238 -5.75 14.22 5.74
N GLU A 239 -5.61 13.76 6.99
CA GLU A 239 -5.42 14.60 8.17
C GLU A 239 -4.00 14.46 8.69
N SER A 240 -3.17 15.48 8.44
CA SER A 240 -1.77 15.54 8.87
C SER A 240 -1.27 16.98 8.90
N ASP A 241 -0.55 17.33 9.96
CA ASP A 241 0.22 18.58 10.05
C ASP A 241 1.63 18.46 9.44
N GLU A 242 2.07 17.23 9.14
CA GLU A 242 3.34 16.89 8.52
C GLU A 242 3.18 16.57 7.03
N ASP A 243 4.28 16.60 6.28
CA ASP A 243 4.30 16.23 4.87
C ASP A 243 3.98 14.74 4.63
N VAL A 244 3.11 14.47 3.65
CA VAL A 244 2.60 13.14 3.36
C VAL A 244 2.98 12.71 1.95
N ALA A 245 3.63 11.55 1.81
CA ALA A 245 3.83 10.95 0.50
C ALA A 245 2.52 10.30 0.01
N LEU A 246 1.97 10.77 -1.10
CA LEU A 246 0.77 10.16 -1.70
C LEU A 246 1.09 8.80 -2.32
N PHE A 247 2.27 8.70 -2.93
CA PHE A 247 2.76 7.47 -3.54
C PHE A 247 4.26 7.32 -3.26
N ASN A 248 4.65 6.13 -2.83
CA ASN A 248 6.03 5.75 -2.63
C ASN A 248 6.27 4.37 -3.27
N HIS A 249 7.32 4.18 -4.05
CA HIS A 249 7.73 2.86 -4.50
C HIS A 249 9.25 2.81 -4.64
N THR A 250 9.88 2.04 -3.76
CA THR A 250 11.34 1.90 -3.70
C THR A 250 11.66 0.43 -3.45
N TYR A 251 12.68 -0.06 -4.14
CA TYR A 251 13.24 -1.39 -3.92
C TYR A 251 14.77 -1.33 -4.09
N SER A 252 15.48 -2.20 -3.39
CA SER A 252 16.96 -2.20 -3.42
C SER A 252 17.47 -2.74 -4.75
N GLU A 253 18.44 -2.05 -5.34
CA GLU A 253 19.19 -2.52 -6.52
C GLU A 253 20.11 -3.70 -6.18
N ASP A 254 20.50 -3.84 -4.91
CA ASP A 254 21.33 -4.95 -4.42
C ASP A 254 20.54 -6.25 -4.25
N PHE A 255 19.20 -6.18 -4.32
CA PHE A 255 18.36 -7.36 -4.24
C PHE A 255 18.26 -8.03 -5.61
N ASP A 256 18.78 -9.25 -5.72
CA ASP A 256 18.70 -10.06 -6.94
C ASP A 256 17.28 -10.61 -7.10
N PHE A 257 16.42 -9.84 -7.77
CA PHE A 257 15.13 -10.33 -8.21
C PHE A 257 15.35 -11.33 -9.36
N ALA A 258 14.83 -12.55 -9.21
CA ALA A 258 14.89 -13.59 -10.23
C ALA A 258 14.13 -13.25 -11.54
N HIS A 259 13.54 -12.06 -11.63
CA HIS A 259 12.81 -11.52 -12.75
C HIS A 259 12.89 -9.99 -12.76
N GLN A 260 12.65 -9.38 -13.92
CA GLN A 260 12.53 -7.91 -14.02
C GLN A 260 11.35 -7.43 -13.17
N VAL A 261 11.62 -6.52 -12.24
CA VAL A 261 10.60 -5.90 -11.40
C VAL A 261 9.57 -5.19 -12.27
N ARG A 262 8.29 -5.45 -11.99
CA ARG A 262 7.19 -4.80 -12.69
C ARG A 262 6.75 -3.53 -11.96
N VAL A 263 6.50 -2.48 -12.73
CA VAL A 263 6.03 -1.17 -12.27
C VAL A 263 4.62 -0.85 -12.85
N PRO A 264 3.88 0.11 -12.28
CA PRO A 264 2.54 0.46 -12.75
C PRO A 264 2.48 0.85 -14.23
N ASP A 265 1.46 0.37 -14.93
CA ASP A 265 1.12 0.82 -16.29
C ASP A 265 0.51 2.23 -16.27
N ARG A 266 -0.06 2.63 -15.12
CA ARG A 266 -0.63 3.96 -14.88
C ARG A 266 -0.86 4.18 -13.41
N VAL A 267 -0.57 5.40 -12.94
CA VAL A 267 -0.97 5.89 -11.61
C VAL A 267 -1.91 7.07 -11.77
N LEU A 268 -3.07 7.03 -11.13
CA LEU A 268 -4.03 8.13 -11.06
C LEU A 268 -4.20 8.56 -9.60
N ILE A 269 -3.93 9.83 -9.32
CA ILE A 269 -4.15 10.47 -8.03
C ILE A 269 -5.07 11.65 -8.28
N GLU A 270 -6.29 11.63 -7.75
CA GLU A 270 -7.34 12.58 -8.13
C GLU A 270 -8.17 13.05 -6.93
N ASN A 271 -8.38 14.36 -6.81
CA ASN A 271 -9.18 14.98 -5.75
C ASN A 271 -8.71 14.56 -4.34
N VAL A 272 -7.42 14.75 -4.07
CA VAL A 272 -6.83 14.44 -2.75
C VAL A 272 -6.59 15.73 -1.99
N THR A 273 -7.20 15.84 -0.81
CA THR A 273 -7.13 17.04 0.03
C THR A 273 -6.40 16.75 1.32
N LEU A 274 -5.46 17.63 1.69
CA LEU A 274 -4.82 17.63 2.99
C LEU A 274 -5.52 18.61 3.93
N THR A 275 -5.91 18.15 5.09
CA THR A 275 -6.34 19.00 6.20
C THR A 275 -5.19 19.07 7.21
N GLY A 276 -4.56 20.24 7.29
CA GLY A 276 -3.40 20.49 8.14
C GLY A 276 -2.41 21.42 7.42
N LYS A 277 -1.17 21.48 7.92
CA LYS A 277 -0.14 22.41 7.45
C LYS A 277 0.91 21.78 6.52
N GLY A 278 0.92 20.46 6.38
CA GLY A 278 1.88 19.76 5.54
C GLY A 278 1.64 19.96 4.05
N HIS A 279 2.42 19.23 3.26
CA HIS A 279 2.34 19.18 1.81
C HIS A 279 2.37 17.73 1.30
N PHE A 280 2.04 17.56 0.03
CA PHE A 280 2.11 16.27 -0.66
C PHE A 280 3.45 16.06 -1.36
N ARG A 281 3.90 14.81 -1.28
CA ARG A 281 5.12 14.32 -1.93
C ARG A 281 4.82 13.12 -2.83
N LEU A 282 5.58 12.99 -3.92
CA LEU A 282 5.48 11.90 -4.89
C LEU A 282 6.84 11.25 -5.09
N ASN A 283 6.99 9.98 -4.66
CA ASN A 283 8.29 9.30 -4.59
C ASN A 283 8.31 7.93 -5.31
N PRO A 284 8.04 7.84 -6.63
CA PRO A 284 8.30 6.64 -7.42
C PRO A 284 9.79 6.51 -7.77
N CYS A 285 10.58 6.00 -6.82
CA CYS A 285 12.03 5.81 -6.96
C CYS A 285 12.33 4.32 -7.15
N GLY A 286 11.79 3.75 -8.24
CA GLY A 286 12.11 2.36 -8.62
C GLY A 286 13.57 2.19 -9.03
N GLY A 287 13.98 0.95 -9.26
CA GLY A 287 15.32 0.59 -9.77
C GLY A 287 15.56 1.11 -11.20
N PRO A 288 16.79 1.00 -11.72
CA PRO A 288 17.26 1.72 -12.90
C PRO A 288 16.53 1.32 -14.19
N ASP A 289 16.00 0.10 -14.24
CA ASP A 289 15.23 -0.42 -15.38
C ASP A 289 13.71 -0.24 -15.22
N SER A 290 13.25 0.53 -14.22
CA SER A 290 11.83 0.83 -14.02
C SER A 290 11.32 1.77 -15.11
N GLN A 291 10.36 1.29 -15.92
CA GLN A 291 9.65 2.13 -16.89
C GLN A 291 8.22 2.34 -16.43
N TYR A 292 8.03 3.34 -15.58
CA TYR A 292 6.70 3.68 -15.08
C TYR A 292 5.82 4.16 -16.23
N GLY A 293 4.57 3.71 -16.24
CA GLY A 293 3.53 4.36 -17.01
C GLY A 293 3.20 5.75 -16.48
N PRO A 294 2.31 6.51 -17.15
CA PRO A 294 2.05 7.89 -16.80
C PRO A 294 1.43 8.05 -15.41
N PHE A 295 1.88 9.08 -14.71
CA PHE A 295 1.30 9.55 -13.46
C PHE A 295 0.38 10.74 -13.76
N LEU A 296 -0.90 10.58 -13.45
CA LEU A 296 -1.92 11.62 -13.62
C LEU A 296 -2.32 12.12 -12.23
N ILE A 297 -1.99 13.37 -11.92
CA ILE A 297 -2.25 14.01 -10.63
C ILE A 297 -3.23 15.16 -10.86
N ARG A 298 -4.40 15.09 -10.25
CA ARG A 298 -5.49 16.04 -10.52
C ARG A 298 -6.14 16.54 -9.24
N GLY A 299 -6.36 17.85 -9.12
CA GLY A 299 -7.06 18.39 -7.96
C GLY A 299 -6.38 18.03 -6.63
N CYS A 300 -5.04 18.04 -6.60
CA CYS A 300 -4.24 17.71 -5.42
C CYS A 300 -3.55 18.98 -4.91
N HIS A 301 -3.66 19.24 -3.60
CA HIS A 301 -3.25 20.50 -2.99
C HIS A 301 -2.78 20.34 -1.53
N PRO A 302 -1.68 20.99 -1.10
CA PRO A 302 -0.55 21.50 -1.91
C PRO A 302 0.50 20.40 -2.16
N ILE A 303 1.28 20.50 -3.24
CA ILE A 303 2.41 19.60 -3.58
C ILE A 303 3.72 20.37 -3.39
N SER A 304 4.69 19.78 -2.69
CA SER A 304 6.01 20.37 -2.42
C SER A 304 7.20 19.51 -2.87
N GLU A 305 6.98 18.23 -3.21
CA GLU A 305 8.09 17.37 -3.62
C GLU A 305 7.65 16.38 -4.70
N VAL A 306 8.44 16.31 -5.76
CA VAL A 306 8.23 15.36 -6.86
C VAL A 306 9.57 14.72 -7.18
N GLN A 307 9.75 13.47 -6.79
CA GLN A 307 10.88 12.66 -7.20
C GLN A 307 10.48 11.77 -8.36
N GLY A 308 11.43 11.29 -9.15
CA GLY A 308 11.12 10.27 -10.14
C GLY A 308 12.32 9.81 -10.95
N ARG A 309 12.22 8.57 -11.43
CA ARG A 309 13.15 8.00 -12.40
C ARG A 309 12.39 7.50 -13.62
N GLU A 310 12.74 7.98 -14.82
CA GLU A 310 12.11 7.58 -16.10
C GLU A 310 10.57 7.59 -16.05
N VAL A 311 9.97 8.68 -15.54
CA VAL A 311 8.53 8.81 -15.30
C VAL A 311 7.96 10.08 -15.93
N GLU A 312 6.75 9.98 -16.48
CA GLU A 312 6.00 11.12 -16.99
C GLU A 312 4.88 11.52 -16.01
N TYR A 313 4.92 12.78 -15.58
CA TYR A 313 3.92 13.41 -14.74
C TYR A 313 2.98 14.31 -15.53
N THR A 314 1.69 14.28 -15.19
CA THR A 314 0.73 15.29 -15.62
C THR A 314 -0.02 15.81 -14.41
N PHE A 315 0.23 17.07 -14.07
CA PHE A 315 -0.47 17.82 -13.05
C PHE A 315 -1.61 18.62 -13.69
N ASP A 316 -2.83 18.46 -13.18
CA ASP A 316 -4.01 19.15 -13.70
C ASP A 316 -4.85 19.73 -12.56
N ASN A 317 -5.03 21.05 -12.57
CA ASN A 317 -5.74 21.75 -11.51
C ASN A 317 -5.13 21.47 -10.12
N CYS A 318 -3.81 21.51 -10.00
CA CYS A 318 -3.07 21.27 -8.75
C CYS A 318 -2.51 22.59 -8.18
N THR A 319 -2.21 22.60 -6.88
CA THR A 319 -1.41 23.67 -6.26
C THR A 319 -0.03 23.14 -5.96
N ILE A 320 0.99 23.80 -6.49
CA ILE A 320 2.41 23.45 -6.32
C ILE A 320 3.04 24.62 -5.57
N SER A 321 3.61 24.37 -4.38
CA SER A 321 4.16 25.42 -3.52
C SER A 321 5.53 25.04 -3.00
N ASP A 322 6.50 25.95 -3.14
CA ASP A 322 7.87 25.78 -2.65
C ASP A 322 8.44 24.40 -2.99
N ALA A 323 8.28 24.01 -4.26
CA ALA A 323 8.41 22.62 -4.66
C ALA A 323 9.81 22.27 -5.19
N GLU A 324 10.31 21.11 -4.78
CA GLU A 324 11.55 20.52 -5.27
C GLU A 324 11.25 19.34 -6.20
N PHE A 325 11.84 19.37 -7.39
CA PHE A 325 11.77 18.28 -8.36
C PHE A 325 13.12 17.57 -8.42
N THR A 326 13.13 16.27 -8.09
CA THR A 326 14.34 15.45 -8.14
C THR A 326 14.17 14.38 -9.21
N SER A 327 14.77 14.62 -10.37
CA SER A 327 14.65 13.74 -11.53
C SER A 327 15.93 12.97 -11.82
N GLU A 328 15.81 11.67 -12.06
CA GLU A 328 16.86 10.82 -12.62
C GLU A 328 16.42 10.24 -13.97
N GLY A 329 17.26 10.35 -14.99
CA GLY A 329 16.89 9.90 -16.35
C GLY A 329 15.86 10.82 -17.02
N ASN A 330 15.07 10.29 -17.95
CA ASN A 330 14.09 11.06 -18.73
C ASN A 330 12.78 11.29 -17.97
N VAL A 331 12.81 12.16 -16.95
CA VAL A 331 11.58 12.62 -16.30
C VAL A 331 10.98 13.78 -17.10
N ARG A 332 9.67 13.72 -17.37
CA ARG A 332 8.93 14.81 -18.01
C ARG A 332 7.72 15.19 -17.18
N SER A 333 7.55 16.49 -16.93
CA SER A 333 6.38 17.02 -16.21
C SER A 333 5.52 17.89 -17.11
N ASN A 334 4.22 17.71 -17.01
CA ASN A 334 3.23 18.51 -17.72
C ASN A 334 2.33 19.23 -16.71
N PHE A 335 2.01 20.50 -16.97
CA PHE A 335 1.23 21.34 -16.06
C PHE A 335 0.02 21.95 -16.76
N ARG A 336 -1.18 21.69 -16.25
CA ARG A 336 -2.43 22.23 -16.78
C ARG A 336 -3.24 22.89 -15.67
N ASN A 337 -3.60 24.15 -15.84
CA ASN A 337 -4.43 24.90 -14.87
C ASN A 337 -3.86 24.85 -13.44
N CYS A 338 -2.54 24.76 -13.28
CA CYS A 338 -1.91 24.68 -11.97
C CYS A 338 -1.69 26.07 -11.37
N THR A 339 -1.70 26.16 -10.05
CA THR A 339 -1.31 27.37 -9.31
C THR A 339 0.05 27.16 -8.67
N PHE A 340 1.00 28.06 -8.93
CA PHE A 340 2.35 28.04 -8.38
C PHE A 340 2.52 29.09 -7.27
N GLY A 341 2.96 28.65 -6.10
CA GLY A 341 3.37 29.48 -4.97
C GLY A 341 4.85 29.27 -4.65
N GLY A 342 5.57 30.33 -4.27
CA GLY A 342 6.98 30.21 -3.91
C GLY A 342 7.89 29.76 -5.05
N ASP A 343 9.05 29.21 -4.71
CA ASP A 343 10.08 28.85 -5.68
C ASP A 343 9.94 27.39 -6.13
N LEU A 344 9.99 27.18 -7.45
CA LEU A 344 10.07 25.85 -8.06
C LEU A 344 11.51 25.55 -8.46
N THR A 345 12.08 24.47 -7.93
CA THR A 345 13.49 24.10 -8.14
C THR A 345 13.64 22.68 -8.67
N GLY A 346 14.81 22.36 -9.24
CA GLY A 346 15.16 21.01 -9.68
C GLY A 346 14.53 20.54 -11.01
N ILE A 347 13.73 21.41 -11.66
CA ILE A 347 13.23 21.22 -13.02
C ILE A 347 13.68 22.41 -13.89
N ASP A 348 13.88 22.18 -15.19
CA ASP A 348 14.11 23.24 -16.17
C ASP A 348 13.08 23.15 -17.32
N ALA A 349 13.15 24.08 -18.27
CA ALA A 349 12.23 24.07 -19.41
C ALA A 349 12.31 22.79 -20.27
N ALA A 350 13.44 22.09 -20.32
CA ALA A 350 13.57 20.84 -21.08
C ALA A 350 12.90 19.65 -20.36
N GLY A 351 12.79 19.71 -19.02
CA GLY A 351 12.02 18.79 -18.21
C GLY A 351 10.50 18.99 -18.29
N VAL A 352 10.02 20.04 -18.95
CA VAL A 352 8.59 20.36 -19.10
C VAL A 352 8.11 19.97 -20.49
N GLY A 353 7.12 19.07 -20.59
CA GLY A 353 6.52 18.71 -21.87
C GLY A 353 5.52 19.76 -22.37
N PHE A 354 4.62 20.21 -21.49
CA PHE A 354 3.76 21.37 -21.74
C PHE A 354 3.35 22.06 -20.44
N ALA A 355 3.04 23.34 -20.54
CA ALA A 355 2.46 24.17 -19.49
C ALA A 355 1.32 25.01 -20.10
N SER A 356 0.10 24.96 -19.57
CA SER A 356 -0.98 25.83 -20.07
C SER A 356 -2.04 26.13 -19.01
N GLY A 357 -2.56 27.36 -19.04
CA GLY A 357 -3.58 27.84 -18.11
C GLY A 357 -3.06 28.06 -16.69
N ASN A 358 -1.74 28.13 -16.50
CA ASN A 358 -1.13 28.19 -15.18
C ASN A 358 -1.15 29.59 -14.57
N LEU A 359 -1.32 29.66 -13.25
CA LEU A 359 -1.31 30.89 -12.47
C LEU A 359 -0.07 30.94 -11.58
N LEU A 360 0.67 32.05 -11.62
CA LEU A 360 1.77 32.33 -10.68
C LEU A 360 1.27 33.30 -9.61
N LEU A 361 1.41 32.91 -8.34
CA LEU A 361 1.14 33.81 -7.21
C LEU A 361 2.26 34.85 -7.07
N ASN A 362 1.96 35.98 -6.41
CA ASN A 362 2.94 37.04 -6.22
C ASN A 362 4.17 36.53 -5.45
N GLY A 363 5.36 36.72 -6.01
CA GLY A 363 6.61 36.23 -5.44
C GLY A 363 6.95 34.78 -5.79
N ALA A 364 6.09 34.08 -6.55
CA ALA A 364 6.42 32.76 -7.06
C ALA A 364 7.38 32.85 -8.25
N SER A 365 8.27 31.86 -8.38
CA SER A 365 9.19 31.74 -9.51
C SER A 365 9.16 30.33 -10.10
N ILE A 366 9.13 30.25 -11.44
CA ILE A 366 9.22 29.00 -12.18
C ILE A 366 10.30 29.13 -13.27
N PRO A 367 11.05 28.06 -13.59
CA PRO A 367 12.15 28.09 -14.54
C PRO A 367 11.72 27.90 -16.01
N PHE A 368 10.43 28.01 -16.30
CA PHE A 368 9.83 27.85 -17.62
C PHE A 368 8.65 28.83 -17.81
N GLU A 369 8.20 29.02 -19.05
CA GLU A 369 7.07 29.91 -19.33
C GLU A 369 5.74 29.31 -18.85
N SER A 370 4.84 30.14 -18.30
CA SER A 370 3.54 29.68 -17.80
C SER A 370 2.65 29.07 -18.90
N GLU A 371 2.85 29.52 -20.13
CA GLU A 371 2.36 28.90 -21.36
C GLU A 371 3.58 28.37 -22.12
N HIS A 372 3.73 27.05 -22.18
CA HIS A 372 4.84 26.35 -22.80
C HIS A 372 4.32 25.14 -23.56
N ALA A 373 4.85 24.91 -24.76
CA ALA A 373 4.62 23.69 -25.50
C ALA A 373 5.93 23.25 -26.15
N ASP A 374 6.40 22.05 -25.81
CA ASP A 374 7.43 21.39 -26.60
C ASP A 374 6.79 21.00 -27.95
N GLU A 375 7.25 21.64 -29.03
CA GLU A 375 6.69 21.56 -30.40
C GLU A 375 6.61 20.11 -30.94
N GLY A 376 7.31 19.15 -30.31
CA GLY A 376 7.25 17.73 -30.65
C GLY A 376 6.11 16.91 -30.01
N THR A 377 5.40 17.43 -29.00
CA THR A 377 4.48 16.63 -28.16
C THR A 377 3.01 17.07 -28.16
N TYR A 378 2.72 18.32 -28.53
CA TYR A 378 1.39 18.92 -28.35
C TYR A 378 0.27 18.25 -29.19
N ASP A 379 0.62 17.65 -30.33
CA ASP A 379 -0.37 17.14 -31.30
C ASP A 379 -0.89 15.71 -31.03
N SER A 380 -0.37 14.99 -30.02
CA SER A 380 -0.68 13.56 -29.82
C SER A 380 -1.48 13.18 -28.57
N LYS A 381 -1.70 14.10 -27.62
CA LYS A 381 -2.30 13.75 -26.30
C LYS A 381 -3.57 14.54 -25.91
N VAL A 382 -4.13 15.35 -26.81
CA VAL A 382 -5.42 16.04 -26.58
C VAL A 382 -6.59 15.14 -27.00
N ARG A 383 -6.81 14.01 -26.31
CA ARG A 383 -8.11 13.28 -26.28
C ARG A 383 -8.33 12.53 -24.98
#